data_AF-A0A1W1VWL5-F1
#
_entry.id   AF-A0A1W1VWL5-F1
#
_cell.length_a   1.000
_cell.length_b   1.000
_cell.length_c   1.000
_cell.angle_alpha   90.00
_cell.angle_beta   90.00
_cell.angle_gamma   90.00
#
_symmetry.space_group_name_H-M   'P 1'
#
loop_
_entity.id
_entity.type
_entity.pdbx_description
1 polymer ?
#
loop_
_entity_poly.entity_id
_entity_poly.type
_entity_poly.pdbx_seq_one_letter_code
_entity_poly.pdbx_strand_id
1 'polypeptide(L)'
;MPVPLPKEIRDMAISLYQNGYTLTEVGDALGIDRITVYRWLVKYGIKRRPNHARPGVMARERNPQWKGGRSRKDGYIVVNVPNSKRYLPEHRIIIEQHLGRKLQSDEIVHHVNERRDDNRLENLVVIKRADHMRLHQTKYSKADLLILLAQLAVKLGRLPRTYDIRAHKGELPSLVTYYRRFGSFINAIKELENLSRAGVPVPAPLKAALEQLKQKGEGGENAEDRA
;
A
#
# COMPACT_ATOMS: atom_id res chain seq x y z
N MET A 1 -2.63 38.22 47.57
CA MET A 1 -3.64 38.32 46.48
C MET A 1 -2.93 38.91 45.27
N PRO A 2 -2.89 38.25 44.10
CA PRO A 2 -2.26 38.86 42.93
C PRO A 2 -3.02 40.13 42.55
N VAL A 3 -2.28 41.23 42.36
CA VAL A 3 -2.81 42.53 41.94
C VAL A 3 -3.57 42.35 40.63
N PRO A 4 -4.80 42.89 40.49
CA PRO A 4 -5.53 42.78 39.23
C PRO A 4 -4.73 43.47 38.12
N LEU A 5 -4.31 42.69 37.12
CA LEU A 5 -3.57 43.20 35.97
C LEU A 5 -4.39 44.29 35.26
N PRO A 6 -3.75 45.39 34.81
CA PRO A 6 -4.43 46.48 34.11
C PRO A 6 -5.29 46.01 32.93
N LYS A 7 -6.45 46.65 32.76
CA LYS A 7 -7.42 46.37 31.68
C LYS A 7 -6.75 46.38 30.29
N GLU A 8 -5.76 47.26 30.12
CA GLU A 8 -4.96 47.43 28.90
C GLU A 8 -4.13 46.18 28.55
N ILE A 9 -3.53 45.50 29.54
CA ILE A 9 -2.73 44.30 29.31
C ILE A 9 -3.61 43.15 28.81
N ARG A 10 -4.83 43.05 29.36
CA ARG A 10 -5.82 42.07 28.91
C ARG A 10 -6.25 42.33 27.47
N ASP A 11 -6.60 43.57 27.14
CA ASP A 11 -7.09 43.92 25.82
C ASP A 11 -5.98 43.74 24.76
N MET A 12 -4.73 44.05 25.12
CA MET A 12 -3.55 43.75 24.33
C MET A 12 -3.36 42.24 24.13
N ALA A 13 -3.49 41.43 25.19
CA ALA A 13 -3.36 39.97 25.10
C ALA A 13 -4.41 39.34 24.17
N ILE A 14 -5.65 39.84 24.22
CA ILE A 14 -6.74 39.40 23.34
C ILE A 14 -6.44 39.82 21.89
N SER A 15 -6.01 41.06 21.68
CA SER A 15 -5.64 41.58 20.35
C SER A 15 -4.51 40.76 19.73
N LEU A 16 -3.42 40.52 20.46
CA LEU A 16 -2.29 39.70 19.99
C LEU A 16 -2.74 38.27 19.65
N TYR A 17 -3.59 37.66 20.48
CA TYR A 17 -4.14 36.34 20.20
C TYR A 17 -4.97 36.30 18.91
N GLN A 18 -5.81 37.32 18.67
CA GLN A 18 -6.63 37.47 17.47
C GLN A 18 -5.79 37.73 16.22
N ASN A 19 -4.65 38.41 16.36
CA ASN A 19 -3.66 38.62 15.30
C ASN A 19 -2.77 37.39 15.03
N GLY A 20 -3.03 36.26 15.68
CA GLY A 20 -2.41 34.97 15.35
C GLY A 20 -1.33 34.48 16.31
N TYR A 21 -0.90 35.31 17.27
CA TYR A 21 0.08 34.92 18.30
C TYR A 21 -0.48 33.82 19.21
N THR A 22 0.36 32.87 19.63
CA THR A 22 0.02 31.77 20.54
C THR A 22 -0.08 32.24 21.98
N LEU A 23 -0.76 31.47 22.83
CA LEU A 23 -0.88 31.81 24.25
C LEU A 23 0.49 31.96 24.93
N THR A 24 1.47 31.19 24.47
CA THR A 24 2.85 31.26 24.95
C THR A 24 3.51 32.55 24.45
N GLU A 25 3.47 32.84 23.15
CA GLU A 25 4.07 34.08 22.59
C GLU A 25 3.41 35.35 23.16
N VAL A 26 2.09 35.33 23.38
CA VAL A 26 1.38 36.43 24.04
C VAL A 26 1.81 36.58 25.50
N GLY A 27 2.00 35.45 26.18
CA GLY A 27 2.49 35.43 27.56
C GLY A 27 3.89 35.99 27.67
N ASP A 28 4.81 35.51 26.83
CA ASP A 28 6.20 35.94 26.79
C ASP A 28 6.32 37.43 26.40
N ALA A 29 5.53 37.89 25.41
CA ALA A 29 5.55 39.28 24.96
C ALA A 29 5.01 40.27 25.99
N LEU A 30 4.07 39.84 26.85
CA LEU A 30 3.45 40.69 27.88
C LEU A 30 3.99 40.41 29.29
N GLY A 31 4.95 39.49 29.45
CA GLY A 31 5.49 39.07 30.74
C GLY A 31 4.46 38.41 31.67
N ILE A 32 3.44 37.74 31.10
CA ILE A 32 2.37 37.09 31.86
C ILE A 32 2.31 35.59 31.55
N ASP A 33 1.85 34.80 32.52
CA ASP A 33 1.72 33.37 32.29
C ASP A 33 0.66 33.06 31.21
N ARG A 34 0.96 32.14 30.29
CA ARG A 34 0.07 31.72 29.20
C ARG A 34 -1.31 31.24 29.68
N ILE A 35 -1.40 30.70 30.89
CA ILE A 35 -2.67 30.29 31.53
C ILE A 35 -3.51 31.51 31.89
N THR A 36 -2.89 32.66 32.19
CA THR A 36 -3.60 33.94 32.40
C THR A 36 -4.28 34.41 31.12
N VAL A 37 -3.57 34.37 29.99
CA VAL A 37 -4.14 34.65 28.67
C VAL A 37 -5.29 33.68 28.36
N TYR A 38 -5.09 32.38 28.61
CA TYR A 38 -6.14 31.38 28.45
C TYR A 38 -7.39 31.67 29.29
N ARG A 39 -7.22 32.00 30.58
CA ARG A 39 -8.32 32.32 31.49
C ARG A 39 -9.11 33.53 31.00
N TRP A 40 -8.46 34.54 30.43
CA TRP A 40 -9.15 35.67 29.82
C TRP A 40 -9.95 35.26 28.60
N LEU A 41 -9.39 34.50 27.65
CA LEU A 41 -10.16 34.05 26.48
C LEU A 41 -11.44 33.31 26.88
N VAL A 42 -11.35 32.42 27.89
CA VAL A 42 -12.52 31.71 28.42
C VAL A 42 -13.51 32.67 29.08
N LYS A 43 -13.04 33.58 29.95
CA LYS A 43 -13.88 34.52 30.69
C LYS A 43 -14.67 35.46 29.77
N TYR A 44 -14.10 35.85 28.62
CA TYR A 44 -14.75 36.75 27.65
C TYR A 44 -15.37 36.00 26.45
N GLY A 45 -15.51 34.67 26.53
CA GLY A 45 -16.21 33.88 25.52
C GLY A 45 -15.49 33.76 24.17
N ILE A 46 -14.19 34.05 24.12
CA ILE A 46 -13.41 33.98 22.89
C ILE A 46 -13.04 32.52 22.62
N LYS A 47 -13.65 31.96 21.58
CA LYS A 47 -13.39 30.58 21.16
C LYS A 47 -11.93 30.41 20.74
N ARG A 48 -11.30 29.35 21.25
CA ARG A 48 -9.92 29.02 20.90
C ARG A 48 -9.84 28.54 19.45
N ARG A 49 -8.83 29.03 18.72
CA ARG A 49 -8.50 28.51 17.40
C ARG A 49 -8.13 27.02 17.47
N PRO A 50 -8.52 26.21 16.47
CA PRO A 50 -8.09 24.82 16.38
C PRO A 50 -6.56 24.72 16.30
N ASN A 51 -5.97 23.64 16.82
CA ASN A 51 -4.52 23.43 16.81
C ASN A 51 -3.89 23.51 15.40
N HIS A 52 -4.67 23.23 14.34
CA HIS A 52 -4.26 23.27 12.92
C HIS A 52 -4.51 24.62 12.23
N ALA A 53 -5.02 25.63 12.95
CA ALA A 53 -5.26 26.98 12.43
C ALA A 53 -4.16 27.98 12.85
N ARG A 54 -2.99 27.49 13.29
CA ARG A 54 -1.85 28.35 13.63
C ARG A 54 -1.23 28.91 12.34
N PRO A 55 -0.92 30.21 12.26
CA PRO A 55 -0.03 30.74 11.23
C PRO A 55 1.29 29.94 11.24
N GLY A 56 1.75 29.46 10.09
CA GLY A 56 2.97 28.66 9.95
C GLY A 56 2.80 27.13 10.10
N VAL A 57 1.68 26.63 10.63
CA VAL A 57 1.39 25.19 10.56
C VAL A 57 0.79 24.88 9.19
N MET A 58 1.63 24.30 8.33
CA MET A 58 1.20 23.76 7.04
C MET A 58 0.26 22.56 7.28
N ALA A 59 -1.04 22.79 7.16
CA ALA A 59 -2.06 21.76 7.29
C ALA A 59 -2.97 21.75 6.07
N ARG A 60 -3.37 20.56 5.63
CA ARG A 60 -4.26 20.32 4.48
C ARG A 60 -3.73 21.00 3.21
N GLU A 61 -4.56 21.78 2.51
CA GLU A 61 -4.21 22.45 1.24
C GLU A 61 -2.94 23.31 1.35
N ARG A 62 -2.60 23.78 2.56
CA ARG A 62 -1.40 24.59 2.82
C ARG A 62 -0.12 23.79 3.04
N ASN A 63 -0.19 22.46 3.07
CA ASN A 63 0.97 21.59 3.17
C ASN A 63 1.32 21.04 1.77
N PRO A 64 2.50 21.36 1.20
CA PRO A 64 2.93 20.82 -0.10
C PRO A 64 2.98 19.28 -0.14
N GLN A 65 3.18 18.63 1.01
CA GLN A 65 3.17 17.17 1.12
C GLN A 65 1.75 16.59 1.21
N TRP A 66 0.72 17.41 1.37
CA TRP A 66 -0.66 16.96 1.46
C TRP A 66 -1.24 16.66 0.09
N LYS A 67 -1.37 15.37 -0.20
CA LYS A 67 -1.87 14.84 -1.48
C LYS A 67 -3.40 14.73 -1.48
N GLY A 68 -4.10 15.81 -1.10
CA GLY A 68 -5.57 15.86 -1.05
C GLY A 68 -6.18 14.82 -0.11
N GLY A 69 -5.52 14.52 1.02
CA GLY A 69 -5.96 13.51 1.98
C GLY A 69 -5.63 12.06 1.63
N ARG A 70 -4.84 11.81 0.57
CA ARG A 70 -4.35 10.47 0.20
C ARG A 70 -3.06 10.12 0.93
N SER A 71 -2.95 8.87 1.39
CA SER A 71 -1.74 8.29 1.98
C SER A 71 -1.56 6.84 1.52
N ARG A 72 -0.37 6.27 1.69
CA ARG A 72 -0.10 4.85 1.41
C ARG A 72 -0.01 4.08 2.74
N LYS A 73 -0.76 2.98 2.85
CA LYS A 73 -0.73 2.08 4.01
C LYS A 73 -0.89 0.63 3.55
N ASP A 74 0.03 -0.25 3.97
CA ASP A 74 0.02 -1.70 3.66
C ASP A 74 -0.07 -2.02 2.14
N GLY A 75 0.53 -1.16 1.32
CA GLY A 75 0.50 -1.23 -0.15
C GLY A 75 -0.73 -0.59 -0.80
N TYR A 76 -1.75 -0.21 -0.02
CA TYR A 76 -2.96 0.45 -0.52
C TYR A 76 -2.87 1.96 -0.46
N ILE A 77 -3.52 2.63 -1.42
CA ILE A 77 -3.85 4.05 -1.31
C ILE A 77 -5.09 4.18 -0.43
N VAL A 78 -4.99 4.98 0.63
CA VAL A 78 -6.09 5.30 1.55
C VAL A 78 -6.43 6.78 1.46
N VAL A 79 -7.71 7.08 1.54
CA VAL A 79 -8.25 8.44 1.48
C VAL A 79 -8.86 8.79 2.83
N ASN A 80 -8.52 9.96 3.36
CA ASN A 80 -9.18 10.55 4.51
C ASN A 80 -10.62 10.91 4.11
N VAL A 81 -11.61 10.31 4.77
CA VAL A 81 -13.02 10.58 4.48
C VAL A 81 -13.39 11.93 5.11
N PRO A 82 -13.90 12.91 4.34
CA PRO A 82 -14.34 14.19 4.86
C PRO A 82 -15.31 14.03 6.04
N ASN A 83 -15.15 14.85 7.07
CA ASN A 83 -15.96 14.81 8.31
C ASN A 83 -15.87 13.48 9.09
N SER A 84 -14.92 12.61 8.77
CA SER A 84 -14.60 11.41 9.53
C SER A 84 -13.15 11.43 9.99
N LYS A 85 -12.85 10.77 11.11
CA LYS A 85 -11.47 10.45 11.50
C LYS A 85 -10.98 9.14 10.85
N ARG A 86 -11.75 8.56 9.93
CA ARG A 86 -11.47 7.27 9.29
C ARG A 86 -10.76 7.45 7.96
N TYR A 87 -9.82 6.56 7.70
CA TYR A 87 -9.19 6.38 6.40
C TYR A 87 -9.83 5.17 5.72
N LEU A 88 -10.29 5.33 4.49
CA LEU A 88 -10.84 4.23 3.69
C LEU A 88 -9.92 3.91 2.51
N PRO A 89 -9.80 2.64 2.10
CA PRO A 89 -9.08 2.30 0.89
C PRO A 89 -9.71 2.94 -0.35
N GLU A 90 -8.87 3.56 -1.19
CA GLU A 90 -9.31 4.31 -2.37
C GLU A 90 -10.07 3.43 -3.38
N HIS A 91 -9.57 2.22 -3.64
CA HIS A 91 -10.25 1.25 -4.52
C HIS A 91 -11.69 0.95 -4.09
N ARG A 92 -11.97 0.96 -2.77
CA ARG A 92 -13.32 0.73 -2.24
C ARG A 92 -14.22 1.93 -2.54
N ILE A 93 -13.70 3.14 -2.40
CA ILE A 93 -14.44 4.38 -2.69
C ILE A 93 -14.79 4.44 -4.18
N ILE A 94 -13.82 4.16 -5.06
CA ILE A 94 -14.01 4.18 -6.52
C ILE A 94 -15.11 3.21 -6.94
N ILE A 95 -15.10 1.98 -6.42
CA ILE A 95 -16.13 0.98 -6.72
C ILE A 95 -17.50 1.38 -6.15
N GLU A 96 -17.57 1.87 -4.90
CA GLU A 96 -18.84 2.32 -4.32
C GLU A 96 -19.46 3.48 -5.12
N GLN A 97 -18.63 4.41 -5.61
CA GLN A 97 -19.07 5.50 -6.48
C GLN A 97 -19.55 4.99 -7.83
N HIS A 98 -18.80 4.07 -8.45
CA HIS A 98 -19.16 3.50 -9.74
C HIS A 98 -20.47 2.69 -9.68
N LEU A 99 -20.69 1.94 -8.59
CA LEU A 99 -21.92 1.17 -8.38
C LEU A 99 -23.11 2.02 -7.91
N GLY A 100 -22.89 3.26 -7.49
CA GLY A 100 -23.92 4.11 -6.89
C GLY A 100 -24.48 3.60 -5.56
N ARG A 101 -23.83 2.62 -4.93
CA ARG A 101 -24.23 2.03 -3.63
C ARG A 101 -23.02 1.65 -2.78
N LYS A 102 -23.23 1.51 -1.48
CA LYS A 102 -22.22 0.97 -0.57
C LYS A 102 -21.99 -0.52 -0.84
N LEU A 103 -20.74 -0.96 -0.71
CA LEU A 103 -20.40 -2.38 -0.74
C LEU A 103 -20.89 -3.04 0.55
N GLN A 104 -21.44 -4.24 0.42
CA GLN A 104 -21.85 -5.07 1.53
C GLN A 104 -20.64 -5.55 2.34
N SER A 105 -20.90 -6.08 3.54
CA SER A 105 -19.85 -6.54 4.45
C SER A 105 -19.10 -7.77 3.94
N ASP A 106 -19.69 -8.54 3.02
CA ASP A 106 -19.14 -9.71 2.36
C ASP A 106 -18.57 -9.43 0.95
N GLU A 107 -18.73 -8.22 0.42
CA GLU A 107 -18.17 -7.80 -0.86
C GLU A 107 -16.74 -7.24 -0.69
N ILE A 108 -15.78 -7.84 -1.38
CA ILE A 108 -14.36 -7.48 -1.36
C ILE A 108 -13.95 -7.01 -2.75
N VAL A 109 -13.23 -5.89 -2.81
CA VAL A 109 -12.60 -5.42 -4.04
C VAL A 109 -11.25 -6.13 -4.20
N HIS A 110 -11.07 -6.78 -5.34
CA HIS A 110 -9.87 -7.49 -5.73
C HIS A 110 -9.20 -6.78 -6.90
N HIS A 111 -7.88 -6.62 -6.83
CA HIS A 111 -7.06 -6.09 -7.92
C HIS A 111 -6.68 -7.21 -8.87
N VAL A 112 -7.14 -7.15 -10.13
CA VAL A 112 -6.93 -8.21 -11.13
C VAL A 112 -5.45 -8.43 -11.44
N ASN A 113 -4.67 -7.35 -11.49
CA ASN A 113 -3.22 -7.40 -11.72
C ASN A 113 -2.38 -7.57 -10.45
N GLU A 114 -3.01 -7.80 -9.29
CA GLU A 114 -2.38 -7.93 -7.97
C GLU A 114 -1.60 -6.67 -7.49
N ARG A 115 -1.65 -5.56 -8.23
CA ARG A 115 -1.04 -4.28 -7.84
C ARG A 115 -2.02 -3.45 -7.03
N ARG A 116 -1.79 -3.39 -5.72
CA ARG A 116 -2.65 -2.71 -4.74
C ARG A 116 -2.77 -1.19 -4.88
N ASP A 117 -1.90 -0.58 -5.69
CA ASP A 117 -1.91 0.86 -5.97
C ASP A 117 -2.46 1.24 -7.35
N ASP A 118 -2.82 0.25 -8.18
CA ASP A 118 -3.47 0.47 -9.46
C ASP A 118 -5.00 0.41 -9.29
N ASN A 119 -5.58 1.56 -8.96
CA ASN A 119 -7.01 1.68 -8.65
C ASN A 119 -7.87 2.07 -9.86
N ARG A 120 -7.39 1.84 -11.09
CA ARG A 120 -8.20 2.03 -12.30
C ARG A 120 -9.38 1.07 -12.30
N LEU A 121 -10.55 1.53 -12.74
CA LEU A 121 -11.80 0.78 -12.63
C LEU A 121 -11.71 -0.60 -13.31
N GLU A 122 -11.06 -0.65 -14.48
CA GLU A 122 -10.83 -1.88 -15.25
C GLU A 122 -9.94 -2.91 -14.53
N ASN A 123 -9.18 -2.50 -13.51
CA ASN A 123 -8.32 -3.36 -12.71
C ASN A 123 -8.97 -3.81 -11.39
N LEU A 124 -10.19 -3.36 -11.10
CA LEU A 124 -10.91 -3.66 -9.86
C LEU A 124 -12.10 -4.56 -10.15
N VAL A 125 -12.25 -5.63 -9.36
CA VAL A 125 -13.41 -6.52 -9.42
C VAL A 125 -13.98 -6.73 -8.03
N VAL A 126 -15.31 -6.69 -7.92
CA VAL A 126 -16.01 -7.01 -6.68
C VAL A 126 -16.31 -8.49 -6.65
N ILE A 127 -15.86 -9.17 -5.61
CA ILE A 127 -16.12 -10.59 -5.38
C ILE A 127 -16.55 -10.84 -3.95
N LYS A 128 -17.29 -11.93 -3.71
CA LYS A 128 -17.69 -12.31 -2.37
C LYS A 128 -16.48 -12.77 -1.55
N ARG A 129 -16.52 -12.56 -0.23
CA ARG A 129 -15.47 -12.96 0.70
C ARG A 129 -15.14 -14.44 0.58
N ALA A 130 -16.13 -15.31 0.46
CA ALA A 130 -15.91 -16.74 0.27
C ALA A 130 -15.10 -17.04 -1.00
N ASP A 131 -15.40 -16.35 -2.10
CA ASP A 131 -14.70 -16.52 -3.38
C ASP A 131 -13.31 -15.89 -3.36
N HIS A 132 -13.15 -14.74 -2.69
CA HIS A 132 -11.84 -14.15 -2.42
C HIS A 132 -10.96 -15.10 -1.59
N MET A 133 -11.53 -15.75 -0.57
CA MET A 133 -10.82 -16.76 0.22
C MET A 133 -10.44 -17.97 -0.64
N ARG A 134 -11.33 -18.46 -1.51
CA ARG A 134 -11.03 -19.57 -2.44
C ARG A 134 -9.97 -19.21 -3.48
N LEU A 135 -9.93 -17.96 -3.94
CA LEU A 135 -8.86 -17.47 -4.82
C LEU A 135 -7.49 -17.56 -4.13
N HIS A 136 -7.43 -17.27 -2.83
CA HIS A 136 -6.19 -17.32 -2.04
C HIS A 136 -5.92 -18.69 -1.37
N GLN A 137 -6.92 -19.56 -1.25
CA GLN A 137 -6.82 -20.96 -0.82
C GLN A 137 -6.41 -21.88 -1.98
N THR A 138 -5.34 -21.57 -2.70
CA THR A 138 -4.77 -22.59 -3.61
C THR A 138 -3.96 -23.59 -2.78
N LYS A 139 -4.11 -24.89 -3.07
CA LYS A 139 -3.30 -26.00 -2.51
C LYS A 139 -1.79 -25.74 -2.53
N TYR A 140 -1.33 -24.94 -3.49
CA TYR A 140 0.07 -24.64 -3.73
C TYR A 140 0.39 -23.20 -3.33
N SER A 141 1.43 -23.00 -2.53
CA SER A 141 2.01 -21.69 -2.29
C SER A 141 2.73 -21.18 -3.54
N LYS A 142 3.07 -19.88 -3.56
CA LYS A 142 3.83 -19.28 -4.65
C LYS A 142 5.21 -19.98 -4.82
N ALA A 143 5.84 -20.35 -3.70
CA ALA A 143 7.10 -21.10 -3.70
C ALA A 143 6.94 -22.51 -4.28
N ASP A 144 5.89 -23.24 -3.90
CA ASP A 144 5.64 -24.60 -4.41
C ASP A 144 5.49 -24.60 -5.94
N LEU A 145 4.77 -23.61 -6.47
CA LEU A 145 4.58 -23.46 -7.92
C LEU A 145 5.90 -23.16 -8.65
N LEU A 146 6.77 -22.33 -8.08
CA LEU A 146 8.09 -22.05 -8.65
C LEU A 146 9.01 -23.28 -8.62
N ILE A 147 8.97 -24.06 -7.54
CA ILE A 147 9.71 -25.33 -7.42
C ILE A 147 9.27 -26.31 -8.52
N LEU A 148 7.96 -26.47 -8.70
CA LEU A 148 7.41 -27.34 -9.74
C LEU A 148 7.80 -26.90 -11.15
N LEU A 149 7.80 -25.59 -11.42
CA LEU A 149 8.27 -25.06 -12.71
C LEU A 149 9.76 -25.29 -12.94
N ALA A 150 10.59 -25.14 -11.91
CA ALA A 150 12.02 -25.40 -12.01
C ALA A 150 12.33 -26.88 -12.29
N GLN A 151 11.63 -27.79 -11.60
CA GLN A 151 11.75 -29.23 -11.86
C GLN A 151 11.34 -29.59 -13.29
N LEU A 152 10.25 -29.00 -13.78
CA LEU A 152 9.83 -29.20 -15.17
C LEU A 152 10.87 -28.63 -16.15
N ALA A 153 11.45 -27.46 -15.84
CA ALA A 153 12.50 -26.87 -16.66
C ALA A 153 13.71 -27.79 -16.78
N VAL A 154 14.18 -28.39 -15.67
CA VAL A 154 15.29 -29.36 -15.65
C VAL A 154 15.01 -30.57 -16.54
N LYS A 155 13.76 -31.06 -16.50
CA LYS A 155 13.31 -32.19 -17.32
C LYS A 155 13.28 -31.85 -18.81
N LEU A 156 12.86 -30.63 -19.16
CA LEU A 156 12.77 -30.15 -20.53
C LEU A 156 14.10 -29.64 -21.10
N GLY A 157 15.08 -29.32 -20.26
CA GLY A 157 16.30 -28.63 -20.67
C GLY A 157 16.07 -27.18 -21.12
N ARG A 158 14.87 -26.62 -20.89
CA ARG A 158 14.46 -25.25 -21.24
C ARG A 158 13.36 -24.76 -20.32
N LEU A 159 13.12 -23.45 -20.30
CA LEU A 159 12.00 -22.89 -19.54
C LEU A 159 10.64 -23.44 -20.04
N PRO A 160 9.72 -23.80 -19.14
CA PRO A 160 8.39 -24.25 -19.49
C PRO A 160 7.58 -23.15 -20.16
N ARG A 161 6.82 -23.54 -21.18
CA ARG A 161 5.81 -22.72 -21.86
C ARG A 161 4.42 -23.20 -21.45
N THR A 162 3.40 -22.43 -21.80
CA THR A 162 2.00 -22.74 -21.43
C THR A 162 1.54 -24.11 -21.93
N TYR A 163 2.02 -24.57 -23.09
CA TYR A 163 1.68 -25.89 -23.63
C TYR A 163 2.31 -27.04 -22.83
N ASP A 164 3.48 -26.84 -22.20
CA ASP A 164 4.11 -27.88 -21.37
C ASP A 164 3.24 -28.16 -20.14
N ILE A 165 2.68 -27.11 -19.51
CA ILE A 165 1.74 -27.27 -18.39
C ILE A 165 0.46 -27.99 -18.80
N ARG A 166 -0.03 -27.74 -20.03
CA ARG A 166 -1.21 -28.43 -20.57
C ARG A 166 -0.92 -29.91 -20.87
N ALA A 167 0.29 -30.22 -21.32
CA ALA A 167 0.72 -31.59 -21.59
C ALA A 167 0.82 -32.43 -20.31
N HIS A 168 1.17 -31.80 -19.18
CA HIS A 168 1.24 -32.44 -17.85
C HIS A 168 -0.07 -32.31 -17.04
N LYS A 169 -1.23 -32.34 -17.71
CA LYS A 169 -2.53 -32.25 -17.04
C LYS A 169 -2.72 -33.41 -16.06
N GLY A 170 -2.94 -33.10 -14.78
CA GLY A 170 -3.15 -34.10 -13.72
C GLY A 170 -1.89 -34.33 -12.86
N GLU A 171 -0.71 -34.15 -13.44
CA GLU A 171 0.57 -34.23 -12.73
C GLU A 171 0.96 -32.86 -12.13
N LEU A 172 0.73 -31.78 -12.89
CA LEU A 172 1.05 -30.41 -12.49
C LEU A 172 -0.20 -29.58 -12.18
N PRO A 173 -0.07 -28.55 -11.32
CA PRO A 173 -1.12 -27.57 -11.09
C PRO A 173 -1.59 -26.96 -12.41
N SER A 174 -2.89 -26.75 -12.53
CA SER A 174 -3.46 -26.15 -13.73
C SER A 174 -2.85 -24.77 -14.03
N LEU A 175 -2.84 -24.37 -15.30
CA LEU A 175 -2.46 -23.01 -15.69
C LEU A 175 -3.20 -21.93 -14.88
N VAL A 176 -4.48 -22.18 -14.55
CA VAL A 176 -5.31 -21.28 -13.72
C VAL A 176 -4.68 -21.05 -12.34
N THR A 177 -4.03 -22.06 -11.76
CA THR A 177 -3.34 -21.94 -10.48
C THR A 177 -2.17 -20.97 -10.56
N TYR A 178 -1.42 -20.98 -11.66
CA TYR A 178 -0.36 -20.00 -11.92
C TYR A 178 -0.92 -18.60 -12.19
N TYR A 179 -2.01 -18.49 -12.97
CA TYR A 179 -2.68 -17.19 -13.20
C TYR A 179 -3.15 -16.55 -11.89
N ARG A 180 -3.73 -17.32 -10.97
CA ARG A 180 -4.23 -16.81 -9.68
C ARG A 180 -3.14 -16.36 -8.70
N ARG A 181 -1.88 -16.81 -8.89
CA ARG A 181 -0.78 -16.57 -7.94
C ARG A 181 0.25 -15.57 -8.44
N PHE A 182 0.35 -15.39 -9.75
CA PHE A 182 1.37 -14.56 -10.39
C PHE A 182 0.74 -13.52 -11.34
N GLY A 183 -0.59 -13.46 -11.43
CA GLY A 183 -1.35 -12.73 -12.45
C GLY A 183 -1.23 -13.27 -13.89
N SER A 184 -0.10 -13.89 -14.25
CA SER A 184 0.09 -14.57 -15.53
C SER A 184 1.13 -15.69 -15.45
N PHE A 185 1.04 -16.65 -16.38
CA PHE A 185 2.08 -17.68 -16.51
C PHE A 185 3.45 -17.06 -16.87
N ILE A 186 3.46 -16.00 -17.68
CA ILE A 186 4.69 -15.28 -18.05
C ILE A 186 5.35 -14.67 -16.80
N ASN A 187 4.57 -14.10 -15.89
CA ASN A 187 5.10 -13.55 -14.65
C ASN A 187 5.70 -14.64 -13.75
N ALA A 188 5.08 -15.82 -13.70
CA ALA A 188 5.65 -16.97 -12.98
C ALA A 188 7.04 -17.35 -13.53
N ILE A 189 7.21 -17.37 -14.86
CA ILE A 189 8.50 -17.64 -15.51
C ILE A 189 9.51 -16.52 -15.25
N LYS A 190 9.10 -15.24 -15.34
CA LYS A 190 9.98 -14.09 -15.01
C LYS A 190 10.45 -14.13 -13.56
N GLU A 191 9.57 -14.51 -12.64
CA GLU A 191 9.91 -14.64 -11.23
C GLU A 191 10.89 -15.78 -10.99
N LEU A 192 10.69 -16.93 -11.66
CA LEU A 192 11.64 -18.04 -11.67
C LEU A 192 13.01 -17.62 -12.23
N GLU A 193 13.02 -16.89 -13.34
CA GLU A 193 14.24 -16.38 -13.98
C GLU A 193 14.99 -15.39 -13.08
N ASN A 194 14.27 -14.48 -12.43
CA ASN A 194 14.85 -13.53 -11.47
C ASN A 194 15.49 -14.25 -10.27
N LEU A 195 14.85 -15.31 -9.76
CA LEU A 195 15.41 -16.14 -8.69
C LEU A 195 16.63 -16.96 -9.14
N SER A 196 16.74 -17.24 -10.44
CA SER A 196 17.90 -17.90 -11.05
C SER A 196 19.09 -16.96 -11.28
N ARG A 197 18.88 -15.64 -11.25
CA ARG A 197 19.93 -14.62 -11.38
C ARG A 197 20.53 -14.33 -9.99
N ALA A 198 21.86 -14.20 -9.95
CA ALA A 198 22.69 -14.32 -8.75
C ALA A 198 22.28 -13.42 -7.55
N GLY A 199 22.36 -13.96 -6.33
CA GLY A 199 22.39 -13.20 -5.08
C GLY A 199 21.17 -13.32 -4.14
N VAL A 200 20.10 -14.02 -4.54
CA VAL A 200 18.90 -14.21 -3.69
C VAL A 200 18.98 -15.56 -2.96
N PRO A 201 18.72 -15.64 -1.64
CA PRO A 201 18.65 -16.92 -0.94
C PRO A 201 17.45 -17.73 -1.44
N VAL A 202 17.75 -18.81 -2.15
CA VAL A 202 16.78 -19.73 -2.75
C VAL A 202 16.69 -20.99 -1.88
N PRO A 203 15.49 -21.56 -1.62
CA PRO A 203 15.35 -22.84 -0.93
C PRO A 203 16.21 -23.94 -1.60
N ALA A 204 16.89 -24.76 -0.81
CA ALA A 204 17.84 -25.78 -1.28
C ALA A 204 17.34 -26.63 -2.48
N PRO A 205 16.06 -27.06 -2.55
CA PRO A 205 15.55 -27.83 -3.70
C PRO A 205 15.56 -27.05 -5.02
N LEU A 206 15.28 -25.75 -4.96
CA LEU A 206 15.24 -24.87 -6.14
C LEU A 206 16.66 -24.47 -6.56
N LYS A 207 17.59 -24.31 -5.61
CA LYS A 207 19.02 -24.09 -5.92
C LYS A 207 19.62 -25.28 -6.69
N ALA A 208 19.36 -26.51 -6.23
CA ALA A 208 19.84 -27.72 -6.89
C ALA A 208 19.27 -27.89 -8.31
N ALA A 209 17.97 -27.61 -8.51
CA ALA A 209 17.35 -27.65 -9.84
C ALA A 209 17.93 -26.60 -10.80
N LEU A 210 18.20 -25.38 -10.32
CA LEU A 210 18.78 -24.31 -11.13
C LEU A 210 20.25 -24.57 -11.49
N GLU A 211 21.04 -25.20 -10.61
CA GLU A 211 22.42 -25.61 -10.91
C GLU A 211 22.46 -26.72 -11.99
N GLN A 212 21.56 -27.69 -11.94
CA GLN A 212 21.43 -28.73 -12.97
C GLN A 212 21.05 -28.17 -14.35
N LEU A 213 20.23 -27.11 -14.39
CA LEU A 213 19.89 -26.40 -15.62
C LEU A 213 21.09 -25.71 -16.26
N LYS A 214 21.95 -25.07 -15.46
CA LYS A 214 23.17 -24.42 -15.95
C LYS A 214 24.15 -25.42 -16.55
N GLN A 215 24.35 -26.57 -15.89
CA GLN A 215 25.25 -27.62 -16.36
C GLN A 215 24.77 -28.30 -17.66
N LYS A 216 23.46 -28.40 -17.90
CA LYS A 216 22.92 -28.95 -19.16
C LYS A 216 22.99 -27.96 -20.33
N GLY A 217 23.01 -26.65 -20.08
CA GLY A 217 23.09 -25.63 -21.13
C GLY A 217 24.47 -25.47 -21.76
N GLU A 218 25.55 -25.83 -21.05
CA GLU A 218 26.93 -25.66 -21.50
C GLU A 218 27.47 -26.84 -22.32
N GLY A 219 26.77 -27.99 -22.34
CA GLY A 219 27.21 -29.21 -23.04
C GLY A 219 26.63 -29.44 -24.44
N GLY A 220 25.81 -28.52 -24.97
CA GLY A 220 24.98 -28.74 -26.16
C GLY A 220 25.46 -28.08 -27.47
N GLU A 221 26.56 -27.32 -27.48
CA GLU A 221 26.99 -26.54 -28.66
C GLU A 221 28.23 -27.07 -29.40
N ASN A 222 28.76 -28.25 -29.07
CA ASN A 222 29.95 -28.80 -29.75
C ASN A 222 29.83 -30.29 -30.10
N ALA A 223 28.88 -30.66 -30.95
CA ALA A 223 28.98 -31.89 -31.75
C ALA A 223 28.02 -31.76 -32.93
N GLU A 224 28.51 -32.07 -34.14
CA GLU A 224 27.80 -32.06 -35.43
C GLU A 224 27.85 -30.75 -36.23
N ASP A 225 29.05 -30.40 -36.69
CA ASP A 225 29.22 -29.96 -38.08
C ASP A 225 30.69 -30.11 -38.49
N ARG A 226 31.03 -31.27 -39.09
CA ARG A 226 32.20 -31.56 -39.95
C ARG A 226 32.30 -33.09 -40.17
N ALA A 227 31.59 -33.56 -41.18
CA ALA A 227 31.93 -34.75 -41.95
C ALA A 227 31.62 -34.47 -43.42
#